data_AF-A0A0L8I032-F1
#
_entry.id   AF-A0A0L8I032-F1
#
_cell.length_a   1.000
_cell.length_b   1.000
_cell.length_c   1.000
_cell.angle_alpha   90.00
_cell.angle_beta   90.00
_cell.angle_gamma   90.00
#
_symmetry.space_group_name_H-M   'P 1'
#
loop_
_entity.id
_entity.type
_entity.pdbx_description
1 polymer ?
#
loop_
_entity_poly.entity_id
_entity_poly.type
_entity_poly.pdbx_seq_one_letter_code
_entity_poly.pdbx_strand_id
1 'polypeptide(L)'
;MTENSFKRSPIYLYWDKLPIEKVQFQLIDKWPTTVFIFNGTGTNSTSWFQKDKVLVNPLQDWDLQDLTFNENFSHPYFRIENSYQVTIEAKREIGNNEKYDIFLNVPSSFQNTYKALIISVLFN
;
A
#
# COMPACT_ATOMS: atom_id res chain seq x y z
N MET A 1 -8.79 -20.28 9.49
CA MET A 1 -8.20 -19.30 8.55
C MET A 1 -6.78 -19.05 9.00
N THR A 2 -5.79 -19.25 8.14
CA THR A 2 -4.39 -18.96 8.47
C THR A 2 -4.14 -17.46 8.34
N GLU A 3 -3.38 -16.92 9.28
CA GLU A 3 -3.05 -15.50 9.47
C GLU A 3 -2.33 -14.85 8.27
N ASN A 4 -2.01 -15.64 7.23
CA ASN A 4 -0.99 -15.34 6.22
C ASN A 4 -1.49 -15.48 4.76
N SER A 5 -2.69 -14.99 4.44
CA SER A 5 -3.21 -14.97 3.05
C SER A 5 -3.49 -13.55 2.58
N PHE A 6 -2.86 -13.13 1.48
CA PHE A 6 -3.18 -11.91 0.78
C PHE A 6 -4.51 -12.09 0.05
N LYS A 7 -5.56 -11.47 0.59
CA LYS A 7 -6.87 -11.45 -0.06
C LYS A 7 -7.00 -10.17 -0.86
N ARG A 8 -6.78 -10.26 -2.18
CA ARG A 8 -7.21 -9.19 -3.09
C ARG A 8 -8.70 -9.39 -3.36
N SER A 9 -9.51 -8.41 -2.99
CA SER A 9 -10.93 -8.44 -3.35
C SER A 9 -11.07 -8.47 -4.88
N PRO A 10 -11.94 -9.33 -5.46
CA PRO A 10 -12.18 -9.38 -6.91
C PRO A 10 -12.74 -8.07 -7.49
N ILE A 11 -13.04 -7.07 -6.64
CA ILE A 11 -13.34 -5.69 -7.02
C ILE A 11 -12.38 -5.14 -8.08
N TYR A 12 -11.10 -5.50 -8.07
CA TYR A 12 -10.15 -5.01 -9.08
C TYR A 12 -10.54 -5.39 -10.51
N LEU A 13 -11.26 -6.50 -10.71
CA LEU A 13 -11.77 -6.96 -12.01
C LEU A 13 -12.88 -6.05 -12.56
N TYR A 14 -13.49 -5.26 -11.68
CA TYR A 14 -14.61 -4.38 -11.98
C TYR A 14 -14.25 -2.91 -11.76
N TRP A 15 -12.97 -2.58 -11.54
CA TRP A 15 -12.52 -1.23 -11.16
C TRP A 15 -13.10 -0.15 -12.09
N ASP A 16 -12.97 -0.33 -13.41
CA ASP A 16 -13.43 0.64 -14.41
C ASP A 16 -14.96 0.76 -14.52
N LYS A 17 -15.70 -0.16 -13.88
CA LYS A 17 -17.18 -0.17 -13.85
C LYS A 17 -17.74 0.39 -12.55
N LEU A 18 -16.89 0.65 -11.56
CA LEU A 18 -17.29 1.07 -10.24
C LEU A 18 -17.04 2.57 -10.05
N PRO A 19 -17.95 3.31 -9.41
CA PRO A 19 -17.75 4.72 -9.08
C PRO A 19 -16.81 4.87 -7.88
N ILE A 20 -15.55 4.46 -8.04
CA ILE A 20 -14.55 4.51 -6.97
C ILE A 20 -14.16 5.97 -6.73
N GLU A 21 -14.34 6.42 -5.50
CA GLU A 21 -13.98 7.79 -5.11
C GLU A 21 -12.65 7.83 -4.36
N LYS A 22 -12.45 6.86 -3.46
CA LYS A 22 -11.24 6.81 -2.64
C LYS A 22 -10.71 5.40 -2.57
N VAL A 23 -9.39 5.31 -2.42
CA VAL A 23 -8.70 4.05 -2.13
C VAL A 23 -8.00 4.21 -0.80
N GLN A 24 -8.32 3.33 0.15
CA GLN A 24 -7.69 3.26 1.45
C GLN A 24 -6.58 2.22 1.42
N PHE A 25 -5.36 2.65 1.74
CA PHE A 25 -4.19 1.79 1.95
C PHE A 25 -3.87 1.77 3.44
N GLN A 26 -4.04 0.61 4.06
CA GLN A 26 -3.98 0.44 5.50
C GLN A 26 -2.91 -0.57 5.88
N LEU A 27 -1.94 -0.15 6.68
CA LEU A 27 -0.92 -1.01 7.27
C LEU A 27 -1.32 -1.35 8.70
N ILE A 28 -1.42 -2.64 9.00
CA ILE A 28 -1.80 -3.15 10.31
C ILE A 28 -0.55 -3.63 11.05
N ASP A 29 -0.34 -3.11 12.26
CA ASP A 29 0.69 -3.56 13.20
C ASP A 29 0.13 -3.61 14.65
N LYS A 30 0.99 -3.81 15.66
CA LYS A 30 0.74 -3.61 17.09
C LYS A 30 0.57 -2.12 17.48
N TRP A 31 1.05 -1.18 16.67
CA TRP A 31 0.95 0.28 16.86
C TRP A 31 -0.28 0.85 16.13
N PRO A 32 -0.71 2.10 16.39
CA PRO A 32 -1.88 2.67 15.72
C PRO A 32 -1.77 2.50 14.20
N THR A 33 -2.85 2.00 13.62
CA THR A 33 -2.93 1.65 12.21
C THR A 33 -2.57 2.84 11.32
N THR A 34 -1.59 2.65 10.43
CA THR A 34 -1.21 3.66 9.44
C THR A 34 -2.19 3.58 8.26
N VAL A 35 -2.95 4.65 8.03
CA VAL A 35 -3.98 4.71 6.96
C VAL A 35 -3.69 5.86 6.01
N PHE A 36 -3.35 5.52 4.77
CA PHE A 36 -3.30 6.47 3.66
C PHE A 36 -4.63 6.43 2.90
N ILE A 37 -5.13 7.59 2.50
CA ILE A 37 -6.31 7.69 1.64
C ILE A 37 -5.89 8.38 0.36
N PHE A 38 -6.22 7.76 -0.77
CA PHE A 38 -5.96 8.26 -2.11
C PHE A 38 -7.26 8.63 -2.80
N ASN A 39 -7.20 9.61 -3.70
CA ASN A 39 -8.24 9.91 -4.67
C ASN A 39 -8.27 8.80 -5.72
N GLY A 40 -9.35 8.03 -5.73
CA GLY A 40 -9.57 6.94 -6.67
C GLY A 40 -10.22 7.35 -7.99
N THR A 41 -10.75 8.58 -8.09
CA THR A 41 -11.46 9.03 -9.29
C THR A 41 -10.53 9.10 -10.51
N GLY A 42 -10.96 8.49 -11.61
CA GLY A 42 -10.20 8.44 -12.86
C GLY A 42 -8.93 7.60 -12.79
N THR A 43 -8.77 6.78 -11.75
CA THR A 43 -7.66 5.83 -11.61
C THR A 43 -8.11 4.42 -12.01
N ASN A 44 -7.14 3.54 -12.26
CA ASN A 44 -7.37 2.11 -12.45
C ASN A 44 -6.68 1.34 -11.31
N SER A 45 -6.72 0.01 -11.35
CA SER A 45 -6.16 -0.84 -10.28
C SER A 45 -4.64 -0.72 -10.03
N THR A 46 -3.90 -0.04 -10.93
CA THR A 46 -2.46 0.17 -10.87
C THR A 46 -2.04 1.63 -10.74
N SER A 47 -2.93 2.60 -11.03
CA SER A 47 -2.58 4.04 -11.05
C SER A 47 -3.04 4.86 -9.85
N TRP A 48 -3.81 4.30 -8.92
CA TRP A 48 -4.32 5.02 -7.74
C TRP A 48 -3.25 5.37 -6.70
N PHE A 49 -2.12 4.65 -6.68
CA PHE A 49 -1.06 4.80 -5.69
C PHE A 49 0.02 5.79 -6.15
N GLN A 50 -0.36 7.06 -6.24
CA GLN A 50 0.51 8.16 -6.71
C GLN A 50 0.50 9.32 -5.72
N LYS A 51 1.61 10.08 -5.64
CA LYS A 51 1.79 11.19 -4.70
C LYS A 51 0.71 12.27 -4.84
N ASP A 52 0.37 12.65 -6.08
CA ASP A 52 -0.66 13.65 -6.39
C ASP A 52 -2.09 13.18 -6.07
N LYS A 53 -2.27 11.87 -5.82
CA LYS A 53 -3.55 11.29 -5.40
C LYS A 53 -3.71 11.22 -3.89
N VAL A 54 -2.69 11.51 -3.09
CA VAL A 54 -2.79 11.41 -1.61
C VAL A 54 -3.74 12.48 -1.07
N LEU A 55 -4.84 12.04 -0.45
CA LEU A 55 -5.80 12.88 0.28
C LEU A 55 -5.52 12.91 1.79
N VAL A 56 -5.07 11.78 2.35
CA VAL A 56 -4.68 11.65 3.75
C VAL A 56 -3.32 11.00 3.84
N ASN A 57 -2.37 11.71 4.44
CA ASN A 57 -1.08 11.19 4.87
C ASN A 57 -1.07 11.10 6.41
N PRO A 58 -1.09 9.89 6.99
CA PRO A 58 -1.07 9.71 8.45
C PRO A 58 0.31 10.01 9.06
N LEU A 59 1.35 10.14 8.23
CA LEU A 59 2.72 10.43 8.63
C LEU A 59 2.98 11.92 8.38
N GLN A 60 2.40 12.80 9.21
CA GLN A 60 2.39 14.25 8.97
C GLN A 60 3.79 14.87 8.81
N ASP A 61 4.80 14.30 9.46
CA ASP A 61 6.20 14.76 9.35
C ASP A 61 6.97 14.12 8.18
N TRP A 62 6.34 13.24 7.41
CA TRP A 62 6.94 12.64 6.24
C TRP A 62 6.57 13.42 4.98
N ASP A 63 7.53 14.17 4.47
CA ASP A 63 7.49 14.64 3.07
C ASP A 63 7.75 13.45 2.15
N LEU A 64 6.66 12.86 1.66
CA LEU A 64 6.65 11.70 0.77
C LEU A 64 7.39 12.07 -0.52
N GLN A 65 8.55 11.49 -0.79
CA GLN A 65 9.31 11.73 -2.02
C GLN A 65 8.76 10.85 -3.13
N ASP A 66 8.79 9.53 -2.89
CA ASP A 66 8.42 8.54 -3.89
C ASP A 66 7.32 7.61 -3.35
N LEU A 67 6.26 7.47 -4.14
CA LEU A 67 5.27 6.41 -4.02
C LEU A 67 5.40 5.56 -5.28
N THR A 68 5.96 4.37 -5.13
CA THR A 68 6.20 3.48 -6.26
C THR A 68 5.30 2.26 -6.15
N PHE A 69 4.49 2.07 -7.18
CA PHE A 69 3.85 0.79 -7.48
C PHE A 69 4.45 0.26 -8.76
N ASN A 70 5.21 -0.84 -8.68
CA ASN A 70 5.73 -1.47 -9.89
C ASN A 70 4.80 -2.60 -10.32
N GLU A 71 4.11 -2.36 -11.43
CA GLU A 71 3.23 -3.32 -12.10
C GLU A 71 3.98 -4.35 -12.96
N ASN A 72 5.22 -4.03 -13.37
CA ASN A 72 6.07 -4.92 -14.15
C ASN A 72 6.96 -5.75 -13.23
N PHE A 73 7.06 -7.04 -13.52
CA PHE A 73 7.87 -8.08 -12.90
C PHE A 73 7.20 -8.95 -11.82
N SER A 74 7.70 -10.18 -11.77
CA SER A 74 7.18 -11.42 -11.20
C SER A 74 6.68 -11.37 -9.74
N HIS A 75 6.89 -10.26 -9.02
CA HIS A 75 6.51 -10.05 -7.62
C HIS A 75 6.09 -8.56 -7.41
N PRO A 76 4.80 -8.26 -7.24
CA PRO A 76 4.32 -6.90 -6.97
C PRO A 76 4.97 -6.30 -5.72
N TYR A 77 5.33 -5.02 -5.79
CA TYR A 77 5.82 -4.28 -4.63
C TYR A 77 5.19 -2.88 -4.52
N PHE A 78 4.99 -2.45 -3.27
CA PHE A 78 4.64 -1.08 -2.91
C PHE A 78 5.80 -0.49 -2.13
N ARG A 79 6.18 0.75 -2.44
CA ARG A 79 7.18 1.51 -1.68
C ARG A 79 6.68 2.93 -1.43
N ILE A 80 6.80 3.37 -0.18
CA ILE A 80 6.64 4.76 0.24
C ILE A 80 7.98 5.19 0.80
N GLU A 81 8.53 6.29 0.32
CA GLU A 81 9.81 6.84 0.77
C GLU A 81 9.67 8.31 1.13
N ASN A 82 10.35 8.74 2.20
CA ASN A 82 10.41 10.14 2.60
C ASN A 82 11.79 10.77 2.32
N SER A 83 11.90 12.07 2.57
CA SER A 83 13.14 12.85 2.39
C SER A 83 14.32 12.38 3.25
N TYR A 84 14.07 11.56 4.27
CA TYR A 84 15.09 10.97 5.14
C TYR A 84 15.49 9.56 4.72
N GLN A 85 15.11 9.10 3.52
CA GLN A 85 15.35 7.74 3.02
C GLN A 85 14.74 6.64 3.90
N VAL A 86 13.76 6.99 4.73
CA VAL A 86 12.96 6.00 5.46
C VAL A 86 11.93 5.43 4.49
N THR A 87 11.88 4.11 4.41
CA THR A 87 11.00 3.42 3.46
C THR A 87 10.01 2.52 4.17
N ILE A 88 8.77 2.54 3.70
CA ILE A 88 7.80 1.49 3.95
C ILE A 88 7.68 0.68 2.67
N GLU A 89 7.97 -0.62 2.74
CA GLU A 89 7.93 -1.51 1.59
C GLU A 89 7.02 -2.70 1.87
N ALA A 90 6.13 -3.02 0.94
CA ALA A 90 5.40 -4.28 0.91
C ALA A 90 5.84 -5.06 -0.32
N LYS A 91 6.49 -6.21 -0.15
CA LYS A 91 7.03 -7.05 -1.23
C LYS A 91 6.37 -8.41 -1.19
N ARG A 92 5.88 -8.89 -2.34
CA ARG A 92 5.35 -10.26 -2.43
C ARG A 92 6.49 -11.27 -2.19
N GLU A 93 6.27 -12.26 -1.33
CA GLU A 93 7.21 -13.39 -1.14
C GLU A 93 7.39 -14.16 -2.45
N ILE A 94 8.61 -14.63 -2.71
CA ILE A 94 8.92 -15.46 -3.88
C ILE A 94 8.35 -16.88 -3.68
N GLY A 95 7.43 -17.30 -4.55
CA GLY A 95 6.86 -18.66 -4.54
C GLY A 95 5.35 -18.70 -4.84
N ASN A 96 4.74 -19.88 -4.67
CA ASN A 96 3.30 -20.10 -4.89
C ASN A 96 2.39 -19.50 -3.81
N ASN A 97 2.95 -18.75 -2.85
CA ASN A 97 2.19 -18.16 -1.76
C ASN A 97 1.74 -16.75 -2.11
N GLU A 98 0.51 -16.41 -1.75
CA GLU A 98 -0.04 -15.07 -1.78
C GLU A 98 0.34 -14.34 -0.48
N LYS A 99 1.63 -14.09 -0.24
CA LYS A 99 2.11 -13.40 0.96
C LYS A 99 2.89 -12.16 0.61
N TYR A 100 2.82 -11.16 1.48
CA TYR A 100 3.64 -9.96 1.40
C TYR A 100 4.44 -9.83 2.68
N ASP A 101 5.75 -9.67 2.53
CA ASP A 101 6.58 -9.15 3.58
C ASP A 101 6.45 -7.62 3.59
N ILE A 102 6.17 -7.05 4.76
CA ILE A 102 5.93 -5.62 4.91
C ILE A 102 6.88 -5.06 5.95
N PHE A 103 7.70 -4.09 5.56
CA PHE A 103 8.80 -3.58 6.37
C PHE A 103 8.80 -2.05 6.44
N LEU A 104 9.18 -1.53 7.60
CA LEU A 104 9.69 -0.18 7.77
C LEU A 104 11.21 -0.26 7.86
N ASN A 105 11.92 0.38 6.92
CA ASN A 105 13.37 0.51 6.96
C ASN A 105 13.74 1.96 7.29
N VAL A 106 14.47 2.14 8.39
CA VAL A 106 15.05 3.43 8.76
C VAL A 106 16.57 3.31 8.53
N PRO A 107 17.21 4.25 7.78
CA PRO A 107 18.65 4.25 7.64
C PRO A 107 19.33 4.18 9.01
N SER A 108 20.39 3.38 9.13
CA SER A 108 21.20 3.18 10.34
C SER A 108 20.44 2.74 11.62
N SER A 109 19.22 2.19 11.49
CA SER A 109 18.36 1.76 12.61
C SER A 109 17.75 0.37 12.41
N PHE A 110 16.83 -0.01 13.29
CA PHE A 110 16.09 -1.27 13.28
C PHE A 110 15.08 -1.36 12.12
N GLN A 111 14.86 -2.58 11.65
CA GLN A 111 13.78 -2.93 10.71
C GLN A 111 12.56 -3.40 11.51
N ASN A 112 11.40 -2.78 11.29
CA ASN A 112 10.13 -3.23 11.88
C ASN A 112 9.28 -3.92 10.82
N THR A 113 8.53 -4.95 11.22
CA THR A 113 7.59 -5.66 10.34
C THR A 113 6.15 -5.26 10.64
N TYR A 114 5.31 -5.18 9.60
CA TYR A 114 3.86 -5.05 9.75
C TYR A 114 3.20 -6.42 9.60
N LYS A 115 2.03 -6.59 10.23
CA LYS A 115 1.26 -7.84 10.17
C LYS A 115 0.48 -8.01 8.87
N ALA A 116 -0.09 -6.91 8.35
CA ALA A 116 -0.92 -6.98 7.16
C ALA A 116 -0.98 -5.65 6.40
N LEU A 117 -1.28 -5.77 5.11
CA LEU A 117 -1.65 -4.69 4.22
C LEU A 117 -3.08 -4.92 3.75
N ILE A 118 -3.96 -3.94 3.97
CA ILE A 118 -5.33 -3.93 3.47
C ILE A 118 -5.48 -2.80 2.46
N ILE A 119 -6.03 -3.13 1.29
CA ILE A 119 -6.44 -2.18 0.27
C ILE A 119 -7.96 -2.26 0.16
N SER A 120 -8.62 -1.13 0.42
CA SER A 120 -10.08 -1.02 0.32
C SER A 120 -10.46 0.10 -0.65
N VAL A 121 -11.49 -0.12 -1.45
CA VAL A 121 -12.10 0.94 -2.26
C VAL A 121 -13.33 1.47 -1.52
N LEU A 122 -13.55 2.78 -1.60
CA LEU A 122 -14.67 3.45 -0.98
C LEU A 122 -15.55 4.07 -2.08
N PHE A 123 -16.85 3.88 -1.91
CA PHE A 123 -17.92 4.43 -2.75
C PHE A 123 -18.69 5.49 -1.96
N ASN A 124 -19.42 6.35 -2.67
CA ASN A 124 -20.42 7.24 -2.06
C ASN A 124 -21.72 6.50 -1.72
#